data_AF-A0A5M6CCR8-F1
#
_entry.id   AF-A0A5M6CCR8-F1
#
_cell.length_a   1.000
_cell.length_b   1.000
_cell.length_c   1.000
_cell.angle_alpha   90.00
_cell.angle_beta   90.00
_cell.angle_gamma   90.00
#
_symmetry.space_group_name_H-M   'P 1'
#
loop_
_entity.id
_entity.type
_entity.pdbx_description
1 polymer ?
#
loop_
_entity_poly.entity_id
_entity_poly.type
_entity_poly.pdbx_seq_one_letter_code
_entity_poly.pdbx_strand_id
1 'polypeptide(L)'
;MKIKCIAVDDEPLALEMIQKAVGKVDHLDLVQSFQSVSKALKYLAENTVDCIFLDIEMPDLSGLEFSKIINQFINKPEIVFVTAYSQYAIKEYQIKSVGFLLKPFSFDDFNNVVEKVKNGLLLRRLTEDKIEPFFIKIEAEQVKIIPQKVLYLESLGDYVKIFLENERKPVVPLITLKRLKTYLPKSLFVQINRSQIVNFQKIDSYTTSGLSIDGKDFCVSNSFREEFEMIKKLVL
;
A
#
# COMPACT_ATOMS: atom_id res chain seq x y z
N MET A 1 -10.40 3.22 -0.07
CA MET A 1 -10.60 1.78 -0.36
C MET A 1 -10.44 1.05 0.95
N LYS A 2 -11.37 0.17 1.35
CA LYS A 2 -11.25 -0.56 2.61
C LYS A 2 -10.29 -1.73 2.48
N ILE A 3 -9.56 -2.02 3.55
CA ILE A 3 -8.68 -3.18 3.70
C ILE A 3 -9.58 -4.36 4.09
N LYS A 4 -9.68 -5.36 3.22
CA LYS A 4 -10.46 -6.57 3.50
C LYS A 4 -9.68 -7.43 4.48
N CYS A 5 -10.27 -7.76 5.61
CA CYS A 5 -9.64 -8.61 6.62
C CYS A 5 -10.53 -9.79 7.01
N ILE A 6 -9.90 -10.85 7.48
CA ILE A 6 -10.57 -11.98 8.15
C ILE A 6 -10.00 -12.16 9.55
N ALA A 7 -10.75 -12.84 10.41
CA ALA A 7 -10.29 -13.27 11.73
C ALA A 7 -10.35 -14.79 11.83
N VAL A 8 -9.32 -15.42 12.40
CA VAL A 8 -9.24 -16.88 12.59
C VAL A 8 -8.83 -17.17 14.03
N ASP A 9 -9.74 -17.76 14.78
CA ASP A 9 -9.62 -18.01 16.21
C ASP A 9 -10.69 -19.04 16.60
N ASP A 10 -10.33 -20.12 17.30
CA ASP A 10 -11.28 -21.14 17.72
C ASP A 10 -12.20 -20.66 18.86
N GLU A 11 -11.86 -19.56 19.54
CA GLU A 11 -12.67 -18.96 20.58
C GLU A 11 -13.68 -17.93 20.02
N PRO A 12 -15.01 -18.15 20.15
CA PRO A 12 -16.02 -17.20 19.64
C PRO A 12 -15.91 -15.80 20.26
N LEU A 13 -15.55 -15.71 21.53
CA LEU A 13 -15.41 -14.43 22.25
C LEU A 13 -14.25 -13.59 21.71
N ALA A 14 -13.16 -14.23 21.29
CA ALA A 14 -12.04 -13.55 20.68
C ALA A 14 -12.40 -13.00 19.29
N LEU A 15 -13.15 -13.76 18.49
CA LEU A 15 -13.69 -13.30 17.21
C LEU A 15 -14.62 -12.09 17.39
N GLU A 16 -15.51 -12.11 18.39
CA GLU A 16 -16.38 -10.96 18.70
C GLU A 16 -15.58 -9.72 19.12
N MET A 17 -14.51 -9.89 19.89
CA MET A 17 -13.62 -8.79 20.29
C MET A 17 -12.95 -8.16 19.07
N ILE A 18 -12.41 -8.97 18.16
CA ILE A 18 -11.81 -8.50 16.90
C ILE A 18 -12.87 -7.79 16.05
N GLN A 19 -14.07 -8.36 15.91
CA GLN A 19 -15.17 -7.74 15.16
C GLN A 19 -15.55 -6.37 15.72
N LYS A 20 -15.66 -6.23 17.03
CA LYS A 20 -15.94 -4.94 17.70
C LYS A 20 -14.82 -3.93 17.48
N ALA A 21 -13.56 -4.36 17.49
CA ALA A 21 -12.42 -3.49 17.23
C ALA A 21 -12.37 -3.03 15.76
N VAL A 22 -12.56 -3.95 14.81
CA VAL A 22 -12.63 -3.63 13.37
C VAL A 22 -13.78 -2.67 13.08
N GLY A 23 -14.94 -2.84 13.71
CA GLY A 23 -16.11 -1.97 13.52
C GLY A 23 -15.90 -0.52 13.93
N LYS A 24 -14.82 -0.20 14.66
CA LYS A 24 -14.44 1.18 15.03
C LYS A 24 -13.47 1.83 14.04
N VAL A 25 -13.03 1.11 13.00
CA VAL A 25 -12.03 1.58 12.03
C VAL A 25 -12.62 1.61 10.63
N ASP A 26 -12.90 2.82 10.12
CA ASP A 26 -13.62 3.03 8.84
C ASP A 26 -12.94 2.40 7.61
N HIS A 27 -11.61 2.29 7.65
CA HIS A 27 -10.81 1.78 6.53
C HIS A 27 -10.55 0.27 6.60
N LEU A 28 -11.11 -0.44 7.58
CA LEU A 28 -11.13 -1.91 7.63
C LEU A 28 -12.51 -2.45 7.23
N ASP A 29 -12.51 -3.67 6.72
CA ASP A 29 -13.71 -4.43 6.38
C ASP A 29 -13.53 -5.90 6.77
N LEU A 30 -14.11 -6.31 7.91
CA LEU A 30 -14.08 -7.71 8.35
C LEU A 30 -15.07 -8.51 7.51
N VAL A 31 -14.57 -9.14 6.45
CA VAL A 31 -15.43 -9.85 5.48
C VAL A 31 -15.91 -11.21 5.97
N GLN A 32 -15.14 -11.86 6.85
CA GLN A 32 -15.51 -13.15 7.44
C GLN A 32 -14.68 -13.47 8.69
N SER A 33 -15.23 -14.28 9.59
CA SER A 33 -14.52 -14.89 10.72
C SER A 33 -14.62 -16.41 10.70
N PHE A 34 -13.59 -17.10 11.22
CA PHE A 34 -13.49 -18.55 11.17
C PHE A 34 -13.01 -19.13 12.51
N GLN A 35 -13.69 -20.19 12.97
CA GLN A 35 -13.27 -20.99 14.13
C GLN A 35 -12.37 -22.16 13.78
N SER A 36 -12.01 -22.32 12.50
CA SER A 36 -11.11 -23.39 12.05
C SER A 36 -10.30 -22.92 10.86
N VAL A 37 -9.01 -23.22 10.90
CA VAL A 37 -8.05 -22.93 9.82
C VAL A 37 -8.47 -23.56 8.50
N SER A 38 -9.05 -24.76 8.54
CA SER A 38 -9.51 -25.46 7.34
C SER A 38 -10.56 -24.67 6.55
N LYS A 39 -11.48 -23.99 7.24
CA LYS A 39 -12.51 -23.13 6.61
C LYS A 39 -11.89 -21.84 6.08
N ALA A 40 -10.96 -21.25 6.82
CA ALA A 40 -10.23 -20.07 6.38
C ALA A 40 -9.42 -20.34 5.10
N LEU A 41 -8.73 -21.48 5.01
CA LEU A 41 -7.99 -21.89 3.80
C LEU A 41 -8.90 -22.04 2.58
N LYS A 42 -10.06 -22.70 2.73
CA LYS A 42 -11.04 -22.83 1.65
C LYS A 42 -11.51 -21.46 1.17
N TYR A 43 -11.81 -20.55 2.09
CA TYR A 43 -12.22 -19.19 1.75
C TYR A 43 -11.11 -18.43 0.99
N LEU A 44 -9.86 -18.52 1.46
CA LEU A 44 -8.72 -17.84 0.84
C LEU A 44 -8.34 -18.40 -0.54
N ALA A 45 -8.75 -19.63 -0.87
CA ALA A 45 -8.57 -20.18 -2.21
C ALA A 45 -9.46 -19.48 -3.26
N GLU A 46 -10.60 -18.95 -2.83
CA GLU A 46 -11.61 -18.36 -3.71
C GLU A 46 -11.70 -16.83 -3.57
N ASN A 47 -11.13 -16.27 -2.50
CA ASN A 47 -11.27 -14.87 -2.13
C ASN A 47 -9.93 -14.21 -1.83
N THR A 48 -9.78 -12.97 -2.30
CA THR A 48 -8.63 -12.12 -1.95
C THR A 48 -8.90 -11.38 -0.65
N VAL A 49 -7.93 -11.44 0.26
CA VAL A 49 -7.95 -10.74 1.55
C VAL A 49 -6.64 -9.96 1.69
N ASP A 50 -6.69 -8.78 2.30
CA ASP A 50 -5.51 -7.93 2.50
C ASP A 50 -4.82 -8.22 3.86
N CYS A 51 -5.58 -8.63 4.89
CA CYS A 51 -5.08 -8.86 6.25
C CYS A 51 -5.77 -10.04 6.97
N ILE A 52 -5.03 -10.81 7.78
CA ILE A 52 -5.55 -11.87 8.65
C ILE A 52 -5.19 -11.54 10.11
N PHE A 53 -6.21 -11.45 10.98
CA PHE A 53 -6.04 -11.54 12.42
C PHE A 53 -6.08 -13.01 12.83
N LEU A 54 -4.99 -13.52 13.40
CA LEU A 54 -4.76 -14.95 13.52
C LEU A 54 -4.37 -15.33 14.95
N ASP A 55 -5.13 -16.22 15.58
CA ASP A 55 -4.70 -16.86 16.82
C ASP A 55 -3.54 -17.83 16.59
N ILE A 56 -2.69 -18.01 17.61
CA ILE A 56 -1.51 -18.90 17.54
C ILE A 56 -1.85 -20.34 17.95
N GLU A 57 -2.62 -20.51 19.02
CA GLU A 57 -2.86 -21.80 19.67
C GLU A 57 -4.26 -22.29 19.33
N MET A 58 -4.38 -23.02 18.23
CA MET A 58 -5.65 -23.61 17.79
C MET A 58 -5.53 -25.15 17.72
N PRO A 59 -6.61 -25.91 18.01
CA PRO A 59 -6.57 -27.36 18.15
C PRO A 59 -6.12 -28.13 16.90
N ASP A 60 -6.50 -27.68 15.71
CA ASP A 60 -6.28 -28.40 14.45
C ASP A 60 -4.88 -28.15 13.85
N LEU A 61 -4.54 -26.86 13.71
CA LEU A 61 -3.29 -26.38 13.12
C LEU A 61 -2.96 -25.07 13.80
N SER A 62 -1.73 -24.92 14.31
CA SER A 62 -1.34 -23.69 14.96
C SER A 62 -1.34 -22.51 13.98
N GLY A 63 -1.60 -21.30 14.48
CA GLY A 63 -1.50 -20.09 13.65
C GLY A 63 -0.12 -19.89 13.06
N LEU A 64 0.94 -20.33 13.76
CA LEU A 64 2.30 -20.26 13.25
C LEU A 64 2.48 -21.17 12.03
N GLU A 65 1.98 -22.39 12.07
CA GLU A 65 2.01 -23.29 10.91
C GLU A 65 1.13 -22.77 9.78
N PHE A 66 -0.07 -22.29 10.09
CA PHE A 66 -0.96 -21.69 9.11
C PHE A 66 -0.30 -20.49 8.41
N SER A 67 0.39 -19.61 9.15
CA SER A 67 1.11 -18.47 8.60
C SER A 67 2.21 -18.86 7.62
N LYS A 68 2.87 -20.02 7.83
CA LYS A 68 3.89 -20.53 6.89
C LYS A 68 3.26 -20.90 5.55
N ILE A 69 2.05 -21.45 5.56
CA ILE A 69 1.29 -21.77 4.33
C ILE A 69 0.90 -20.48 3.61
N ILE A 70 0.32 -19.52 4.34
CA ILE A 70 -0.09 -18.22 3.77
C ILE A 70 1.10 -17.46 3.17
N ASN A 71 2.27 -17.53 3.80
CA ASN A 71 3.49 -16.89 3.31
C ASN A 71 4.01 -17.45 1.97
N GLN A 72 3.50 -18.59 1.49
CA GLN A 72 3.83 -19.15 0.18
C GLN A 72 2.93 -18.61 -0.95
N PHE A 73 1.86 -17.87 -0.62
CA PHE A 73 0.94 -17.33 -1.61
C PHE A 73 1.60 -16.17 -2.37
N ILE A 74 1.38 -16.11 -3.69
CA ILE A 74 1.85 -15.02 -4.55
C ILE A 74 1.32 -13.67 -4.02
N ASN A 75 0.01 -13.61 -3.79
CA ASN A 75 -0.66 -12.45 -3.20
C ASN A 75 -1.00 -12.70 -1.74
N LYS A 76 0.03 -12.90 -0.89
CA LYS A 76 -0.19 -13.16 0.53
C LYS A 76 -0.83 -11.96 1.26
N PRO A 77 -1.82 -12.16 2.13
CA PRO A 77 -2.28 -11.13 3.05
C PRO A 77 -1.21 -10.84 4.12
N GLU A 78 -1.29 -9.65 4.72
CA GLU A 78 -0.56 -9.34 5.93
C GLU A 78 -1.12 -10.16 7.11
N ILE A 79 -0.25 -10.56 8.04
CA ILE A 79 -0.64 -11.37 9.19
C ILE A 79 -0.40 -10.57 10.47
N VAL A 80 -1.44 -10.49 11.29
CA VAL A 80 -1.41 -9.96 12.65
C VAL A 80 -1.74 -11.11 13.60
N PHE A 81 -0.80 -11.48 14.47
CA PHE A 81 -1.08 -12.49 15.47
C PHE A 81 -1.87 -11.91 16.64
N VAL A 82 -2.85 -12.66 17.13
CA VAL A 82 -3.72 -12.27 18.23
C VAL A 82 -3.80 -13.44 19.20
N THR A 83 -3.12 -13.40 20.34
CA THR A 83 -3.02 -14.58 21.23
C THR A 83 -3.09 -14.21 22.70
N ALA A 84 -3.51 -15.12 23.58
CA ALA A 84 -3.43 -14.93 25.04
C ALA A 84 -2.01 -15.16 25.60
N TYR A 85 -1.08 -15.64 24.78
CA TYR A 85 0.22 -16.15 25.21
C TYR A 85 1.37 -15.18 24.93
N SER A 86 1.85 -14.51 25.99
CA SER A 86 2.88 -13.46 25.90
C SER A 86 4.27 -13.96 25.46
N GLN A 87 4.59 -15.24 25.64
CA GLN A 87 5.88 -15.80 25.23
C GLN A 87 6.13 -15.70 23.71
N TYR A 88 5.06 -15.61 22.91
CA TYR A 88 5.18 -15.44 21.47
C TYR A 88 5.49 -14.01 21.06
N ALA A 89 5.13 -13.00 21.87
CA ALA A 89 5.48 -11.60 21.62
C ALA A 89 7.00 -11.39 21.63
N ILE A 90 7.71 -12.08 22.54
CA ILE A 90 9.18 -12.02 22.64
C ILE A 90 9.85 -12.61 21.37
N LYS A 91 9.16 -13.51 20.67
CA LYS A 91 9.64 -14.17 19.45
C LYS A 91 9.13 -13.49 18.17
N GLU A 92 8.48 -12.33 18.26
CA GLU A 92 7.88 -11.64 17.11
C GLU A 92 8.91 -11.39 15.98
N TYR A 93 10.17 -11.06 16.30
CA TYR A 93 11.25 -10.92 15.30
C TYR A 93 11.45 -12.17 14.41
N GLN A 94 11.22 -13.36 14.96
CA GLN A 94 11.41 -14.63 14.24
C GLN A 94 10.20 -14.95 13.34
N ILE A 95 9.10 -14.22 13.51
CA ILE A 95 7.82 -14.48 12.88
C ILE A 95 7.61 -13.41 11.80
N LYS A 96 7.40 -13.83 10.55
CA LYS A 96 7.11 -12.90 9.44
C LYS A 96 5.66 -12.38 9.52
N SER A 97 5.35 -11.62 10.56
CA SER A 97 4.08 -10.90 10.77
C SER A 97 4.28 -9.39 10.78
N VAL A 98 3.21 -8.64 10.53
CA VAL A 98 3.20 -7.17 10.60
C VAL A 98 3.05 -6.67 12.03
N GLY A 99 2.41 -7.46 12.88
CA GLY A 99 2.25 -7.12 14.28
C GLY A 99 1.69 -8.25 15.12
N PHE A 100 1.64 -7.98 16.41
CA PHE A 100 1.21 -8.89 17.45
C PHE A 100 0.29 -8.17 18.43
N LEU A 101 -0.80 -8.83 18.84
CA LEU A 101 -1.75 -8.36 19.85
C LEU A 101 -1.91 -9.42 20.93
N LEU A 102 -1.74 -9.02 22.19
CA LEU A 102 -1.97 -9.90 23.34
C LEU A 102 -3.43 -9.77 23.79
N LYS A 103 -4.16 -10.88 23.91
CA LYS A 103 -5.53 -10.90 24.45
C LYS A 103 -5.49 -10.77 25.98
N PRO A 104 -6.37 -9.95 26.60
CA PRO A 104 -7.19 -8.92 25.96
C PRO A 104 -6.33 -7.70 25.53
N PHE A 105 -6.62 -7.13 24.35
CA PHE A 105 -5.91 -5.95 23.84
C PHE A 105 -6.75 -4.67 23.97
N SER A 106 -6.08 -3.52 24.11
CA SER A 106 -6.75 -2.23 24.04
C SER A 106 -7.07 -1.84 22.59
N PHE A 107 -7.99 -0.89 22.41
CA PHE A 107 -8.25 -0.36 21.07
C PHE A 107 -7.03 0.39 20.50
N ASP A 108 -6.23 1.03 21.35
CA ASP A 108 -5.02 1.74 20.92
C ASP A 108 -3.97 0.76 20.37
N ASP A 109 -3.76 -0.38 21.04
CA ASP A 109 -2.88 -1.45 20.55
C ASP A 109 -3.34 -1.97 19.19
N PHE A 110 -4.64 -2.24 19.07
CA PHE A 110 -5.25 -2.68 17.82
C PHE A 110 -5.04 -1.65 16.70
N ASN A 111 -5.32 -0.38 16.96
CA ASN A 111 -5.20 0.69 15.96
C ASN A 111 -3.73 0.89 15.52
N ASN A 112 -2.78 0.79 16.45
CA ASN A 112 -1.35 0.87 16.13
C ASN A 112 -0.92 -0.24 15.18
N VAL A 113 -1.38 -1.48 15.38
CA VAL A 113 -1.06 -2.60 14.48
C VAL A 113 -1.75 -2.45 13.12
N VAL A 114 -3.00 -1.97 13.12
CA VAL A 114 -3.75 -1.73 11.88
C VAL A 114 -3.09 -0.67 11.00
N GLU A 115 -2.57 0.42 11.58
CA GLU A 115 -1.84 1.43 10.81
C GLU A 115 -0.54 0.86 10.21
N LYS A 116 0.15 -0.08 10.89
CA LYS A 116 1.28 -0.81 10.28
C LYS A 116 0.85 -1.65 9.07
N VAL A 117 -0.25 -2.39 9.19
CA VAL A 117 -0.83 -3.18 8.08
C VAL A 117 -1.15 -2.30 6.88
N LYS A 118 -1.86 -1.19 7.13
CA LYS A 118 -2.21 -0.22 6.10
C LYS A 118 -0.97 0.35 5.39
N ASN A 119 0.05 0.75 6.13
CA ASN A 119 1.29 1.27 5.56
C ASN A 119 2.04 0.22 4.75
N GLY A 120 2.12 -1.03 5.24
CA GLY A 120 2.75 -2.14 4.52
C GLY A 120 2.05 -2.46 3.20
N LEU A 121 0.72 -2.54 3.20
CA LEU A 121 -0.09 -2.75 1.99
C LEU A 121 0.04 -1.61 0.99
N LEU A 122 0.11 -0.37 1.47
CA LEU A 122 0.33 0.78 0.62
C LEU A 122 1.72 0.74 -0.01
N LEU A 123 2.76 0.44 0.77
CA LEU A 123 4.12 0.27 0.27
C LEU A 123 4.19 -0.86 -0.77
N ARG A 124 3.55 -2.00 -0.50
CA ARG A 124 3.47 -3.12 -1.44
C ARG A 124 2.77 -2.75 -2.75
N ARG A 125 1.66 -2.01 -2.69
CA ARG A 125 0.99 -1.50 -3.91
C ARG A 125 1.88 -0.51 -4.68
N LEU A 126 2.67 0.28 -3.98
CA LEU A 126 3.66 1.14 -4.62
C LEU A 126 4.73 0.27 -5.29
N THR A 127 5.25 -0.78 -4.64
CA THR A 127 6.36 -1.59 -5.19
C THR A 127 5.95 -2.66 -6.20
N GLU A 128 4.70 -3.13 -6.20
CA GLU A 128 4.17 -4.15 -7.13
C GLU A 128 3.60 -3.59 -8.43
N ASP A 129 3.49 -2.26 -8.57
CA ASP A 129 3.20 -1.65 -9.87
C ASP A 129 4.36 -1.98 -10.82
N LYS A 130 4.10 -2.79 -11.85
CA LYS A 130 5.10 -3.12 -12.86
C LYS A 130 5.59 -1.82 -13.51
N ILE A 131 6.86 -1.51 -13.29
CA ILE A 131 7.51 -0.35 -13.91
C ILE A 131 7.89 -0.72 -15.35
N GLU A 132 6.88 -0.79 -16.21
CA GLU A 132 7.03 -1.11 -17.63
C GLU A 132 7.04 0.18 -18.47
N PRO A 133 7.89 0.25 -19.52
CA PRO A 133 7.79 1.32 -20.51
C PRO A 133 6.43 1.32 -21.21
N PHE A 134 5.91 2.50 -21.50
CA PHE A 134 4.68 2.67 -22.27
C PHE A 134 4.92 3.53 -23.51
N PHE A 135 4.04 3.41 -24.51
CA PHE A 135 4.10 4.22 -25.72
C PHE A 135 3.05 5.32 -25.69
N ILE A 136 3.46 6.52 -26.11
CA ILE A 136 2.58 7.67 -26.27
C ILE A 136 2.62 8.11 -27.72
N LYS A 137 1.43 8.33 -28.28
CA LYS A 137 1.28 8.90 -29.60
C LYS A 137 1.54 10.40 -29.58
N ILE A 138 2.41 10.86 -30.47
CA ILE A 138 2.69 12.27 -30.73
C ILE A 138 2.58 12.46 -32.23
N GLU A 139 1.59 13.23 -32.68
CA GLU A 139 1.30 13.40 -34.11
C GLU A 139 1.18 12.05 -34.83
N ALA A 140 2.15 11.70 -35.69
CA ALA A 140 2.20 10.45 -36.44
C ALA A 140 3.10 9.36 -35.81
N GLU A 141 3.80 9.66 -34.73
CA GLU A 141 4.82 8.79 -34.13
C GLU A 141 4.38 8.20 -32.78
N GLN A 142 4.92 7.02 -32.46
CA GLN A 142 4.79 6.39 -31.15
C GLN A 142 6.12 6.54 -30.41
N VAL A 143 6.13 7.36 -29.36
CA VAL A 143 7.32 7.60 -28.53
C VAL A 143 7.26 6.70 -27.31
N LYS A 144 8.31 5.91 -27.11
CA LYS A 144 8.48 5.09 -25.91
C LYS A 144 8.90 5.97 -24.73
N ILE A 145 8.15 5.89 -23.63
CA ILE A 145 8.46 6.52 -22.37
C ILE A 145 8.93 5.46 -21.39
N ILE A 146 10.10 5.68 -20.80
CA ILE A 146 10.65 4.87 -19.72
C ILE A 146 10.33 5.60 -18.42
N PRO A 147 9.42 5.09 -17.56
CA PRO A 147 8.97 5.77 -16.34
C PRO A 147 10.10 6.31 -15.46
N GLN A 148 11.16 5.52 -15.27
CA GLN A 148 12.32 5.86 -14.45
C GLN A 148 13.09 7.09 -14.95
N LYS A 149 13.00 7.40 -16.24
CA LYS A 149 13.64 8.57 -16.86
C LYS A 149 12.83 9.85 -16.73
N VAL A 150 11.56 9.78 -16.34
CA VAL A 150 10.71 10.96 -16.22
C VAL A 150 11.05 11.69 -14.92
N LEU A 151 11.29 12.99 -15.01
CA LEU A 151 11.49 13.88 -13.86
C LEU A 151 10.12 14.34 -13.30
N TYR A 152 9.30 14.93 -14.16
CA TYR A 152 7.96 15.40 -13.81
C TYR A 152 7.11 15.63 -15.07
N LEU A 153 5.83 15.84 -14.85
CA LEU A 153 4.83 16.14 -15.86
C LEU A 153 4.11 17.44 -15.52
N GLU A 154 3.80 18.24 -16.54
CA GLU A 154 3.09 19.50 -16.40
C GLU A 154 2.00 19.64 -17.46
N SER A 155 0.76 19.90 -17.01
CA SER A 155 -0.37 20.16 -17.90
C SER A 155 -0.19 21.48 -18.63
N LEU A 156 -0.43 21.50 -19.94
CA LEU A 156 -0.45 22.69 -20.79
C LEU A 156 -1.69 22.66 -21.70
N GLY A 157 -2.81 23.24 -21.23
CA GLY A 157 -4.09 23.15 -21.94
C GLY A 157 -4.50 21.69 -22.16
N ASP A 158 -4.71 21.31 -23.43
CA ASP A 158 -5.04 19.94 -23.83
C ASP A 158 -3.81 19.02 -23.99
N TYR A 159 -2.61 19.56 -23.78
CA TYR A 159 -1.35 18.85 -23.86
C TYR A 159 -0.78 18.58 -22.47
N VAL A 160 0.14 17.63 -22.39
CA VAL A 160 1.01 17.46 -21.21
C VAL A 160 2.46 17.50 -21.65
N LYS A 161 3.28 18.25 -20.95
CA LYS A 161 4.74 18.21 -21.07
C LYS A 161 5.27 17.11 -20.15
N ILE A 162 6.04 16.19 -20.72
CA ILE A 162 6.76 15.13 -19.99
C ILE A 162 8.24 15.48 -20.03
N PHE A 163 8.81 15.81 -18.88
CA PHE A 163 10.22 16.16 -18.76
C PHE A 163 11.02 14.89 -18.44
N LEU A 164 12.03 14.61 -19.26
CA LEU A 164 12.88 13.42 -19.15
C LEU A 164 14.30 13.82 -18.74
N GLU A 165 14.96 12.98 -17.96
CA GLU A 165 16.37 13.15 -17.60
C GLU A 165 17.24 13.19 -18.87
N ASN A 166 18.26 14.04 -18.86
CA ASN A 166 19.22 14.20 -19.96
C ASN A 166 18.62 14.65 -21.32
N GLU A 167 17.34 15.05 -21.34
CA GLU A 167 16.68 15.59 -22.53
C GLU A 167 16.48 17.10 -22.41
N ARG A 168 16.85 17.85 -23.46
CA ARG A 168 16.71 19.33 -23.45
C ARG A 168 15.28 19.82 -23.66
N LYS A 169 14.43 19.01 -24.28
CA LYS A 169 13.05 19.37 -24.62
C LYS A 169 12.08 18.35 -24.04
N PRO A 170 10.94 18.78 -23.48
CA PRO A 170 9.92 17.86 -23.03
C PRO A 170 9.23 17.19 -24.22
N VAL A 171 8.73 16.00 -23.98
CA VAL A 171 7.83 15.30 -24.88
C VAL A 171 6.42 15.87 -24.66
N VAL A 172 5.70 16.26 -25.73
CA VAL A 172 4.44 17.02 -25.63
C VAL A 172 3.27 16.35 -26.39
N PRO A 173 2.70 15.25 -25.85
CA PRO A 173 1.51 14.64 -26.41
C PRO A 173 0.22 15.46 -26.22
N LEU A 174 -0.72 15.29 -27.16
CA LEU A 174 -2.12 15.71 -27.02
C LEU A 174 -2.89 14.69 -26.17
N ILE A 175 -2.73 14.81 -24.86
CA ILE A 175 -3.36 13.95 -23.86
C ILE A 175 -3.55 14.75 -22.57
N THR A 176 -4.67 14.55 -21.87
CA THR A 176 -4.90 15.21 -20.58
C THR A 176 -4.04 14.57 -19.48
N LEU A 177 -3.64 15.36 -18.48
CA LEU A 177 -2.88 14.86 -17.33
C LEU A 177 -3.61 13.71 -16.60
N LYS A 178 -4.94 13.80 -16.51
CA LYS A 178 -5.79 12.76 -15.91
C LYS A 178 -5.67 11.43 -16.66
N ARG A 179 -5.70 11.45 -17.99
CA ARG A 179 -5.55 10.24 -18.80
C ARG A 179 -4.11 9.74 -18.77
N LEU A 180 -3.13 10.63 -18.82
CA LEU A 180 -1.73 10.24 -18.77
C LEU A 180 -1.35 9.59 -17.43
N LYS A 181 -1.91 10.07 -16.32
CA LYS A 181 -1.71 9.49 -14.97
C LYS A 181 -2.05 8.00 -14.91
N THR A 182 -2.95 7.49 -15.74
CA THR A 182 -3.31 6.05 -15.72
C THR A 182 -2.22 5.14 -16.29
N TYR A 183 -1.23 5.70 -16.99
CA TYR A 183 -0.07 4.97 -17.51
C TYR A 183 1.13 5.02 -16.57
N LEU A 184 1.09 5.86 -15.54
CA LEU A 184 2.21 6.10 -14.63
C LEU A 184 2.19 5.09 -13.48
N PRO A 185 3.30 4.36 -13.24
CA PRO A 185 3.45 3.53 -12.05
C PRO A 185 3.33 4.39 -10.78
N LYS A 186 2.41 4.04 -9.89
CA LYS A 186 2.24 4.74 -8.61
C LYS A 186 3.48 4.58 -7.72
N SER A 187 4.29 3.56 -7.97
CA SER A 187 5.64 3.35 -7.42
C SER A 187 6.61 4.50 -7.61
N LEU A 188 6.36 5.38 -8.57
CA LEU A 188 7.31 6.40 -8.98
C LEU A 188 6.70 7.79 -8.95
N PHE A 189 5.39 7.91 -9.21
CA PHE A 189 4.77 9.20 -9.46
C PHE A 189 3.75 9.58 -8.40
N VAL A 190 3.85 10.82 -7.95
CA VAL A 190 2.89 11.46 -7.05
C VAL A 190 2.38 12.76 -7.67
N GLN A 191 1.08 13.00 -7.56
CA GLN A 191 0.49 14.27 -7.99
C GLN A 191 0.60 15.29 -6.86
N ILE A 192 1.12 16.49 -7.16
CA ILE A 192 1.41 17.51 -6.13
C ILE A 192 0.43 18.70 -6.18
N ASN A 193 -0.22 18.87 -7.33
CA ASN A 193 -1.30 19.83 -7.54
C ASN A 193 -2.12 19.44 -8.79
N ARG A 194 -3.08 20.28 -9.17
CA ARG A 194 -3.99 19.98 -10.29
C ARG A 194 -3.31 19.88 -11.66
N SER A 195 -2.13 20.48 -11.83
CA SER A 195 -1.42 20.55 -13.11
C SER A 195 -0.09 19.80 -13.13
N GLN A 196 0.40 19.26 -12.01
CA GLN A 196 1.74 18.67 -11.94
C GLN A 196 1.77 17.32 -11.22
N ILE A 197 2.52 16.38 -11.82
CA ILE A 197 2.86 15.07 -11.26
C ILE A 197 4.38 14.95 -11.28
N VAL A 198 5.00 14.52 -10.19
CA VAL A 198 6.45 14.43 -10.07
C VAL A 198 6.88 12.99 -9.84
N ASN A 199 8.08 12.65 -10.30
CA ASN A 199 8.74 11.40 -9.94
C ASN A 199 9.45 11.59 -8.60
N PHE A 200 8.98 10.93 -7.54
CA PHE A 200 9.53 11.16 -6.20
C PHE A 200 10.94 10.58 -6.02
N GLN A 201 11.35 9.61 -6.85
CA GLN A 201 12.74 9.13 -6.86
C GLN A 201 13.74 10.14 -7.44
N LYS A 202 13.24 11.21 -8.07
CA LYS A 202 14.04 12.27 -8.68
C LYS A 202 14.07 13.55 -7.83
N ILE A 203 13.53 13.52 -6.61
CA ILE A 203 13.52 14.67 -5.70
C ILE A 203 14.93 14.90 -5.15
N ASP A 204 15.48 16.08 -5.39
CA ASP A 204 16.79 16.49 -4.90
C ASP A 204 16.71 16.97 -3.44
N SER A 205 15.67 17.73 -3.11
CA SER A 205 15.40 18.19 -1.75
C SER A 205 13.92 18.50 -1.56
N TYR A 206 13.44 18.49 -0.31
CA TYR A 206 12.05 18.79 0.03
C TYR A 206 11.92 19.54 1.35
N THR A 207 10.80 20.24 1.50
CA THR A 207 10.39 20.93 2.73
C THR A 207 8.98 20.48 3.13
N THR A 208 8.36 21.17 4.08
CA THR A 208 6.94 20.97 4.45
C THR A 208 5.97 21.54 3.41
N SER A 209 6.42 22.43 2.53
CA SER A 209 5.57 23.15 1.57
C SER A 209 5.90 22.87 0.11
N GLY A 210 7.04 22.25 -0.18
CA GLY A 210 7.49 22.04 -1.55
C GLY A 210 8.64 21.04 -1.68
N LEU A 211 9.12 20.91 -2.92
CA LEU A 211 10.21 20.02 -3.32
C LEU A 211 10.96 20.61 -4.51
N SER A 212 12.18 20.13 -4.76
CA SER A 212 12.98 20.48 -5.93
C SER A 212 13.37 19.23 -6.72
N ILE A 213 13.36 19.35 -8.06
CA ILE A 213 13.81 18.32 -9.01
C ILE A 213 14.56 19.03 -10.14
N ASP A 214 15.80 18.63 -10.39
CA ASP A 214 16.66 19.16 -11.47
C ASP A 214 16.74 20.69 -11.43
N GLY A 215 16.92 21.24 -10.23
CA GLY A 215 17.00 22.68 -9.98
C GLY A 215 15.68 23.47 -10.14
N LYS A 216 14.55 22.79 -10.38
CA LYS A 216 13.21 23.42 -10.42
C LYS A 216 12.45 23.17 -9.12
N ASP A 217 11.90 24.23 -8.56
CA ASP A 217 11.05 24.17 -7.36
C ASP A 217 9.57 23.92 -7.68
N PHE A 218 8.92 23.18 -6.80
CA PHE A 218 7.51 22.81 -6.89
C PHE A 218 6.81 23.01 -5.54
N CYS A 219 5.58 23.51 -5.58
CA CYS A 219 4.71 23.64 -4.41
C CYS A 219 3.69 22.50 -4.34
N VAL A 220 3.54 21.93 -3.15
CA VAL A 220 2.52 20.90 -2.88
C VAL A 220 1.26 21.55 -2.34
N SER A 221 0.18 21.47 -3.10
CA SER A 221 -1.11 22.04 -2.72
C SER A 221 -1.79 21.22 -1.62
N ASN A 222 -2.60 21.89 -0.77
CA ASN A 222 -3.21 21.26 0.41
C ASN A 222 -3.97 19.96 0.09
N SER A 223 -4.72 19.91 -1.02
CA SER A 223 -5.50 18.73 -1.43
C SER A 223 -4.65 17.50 -1.78
N PHE A 224 -3.34 17.67 -1.97
CA PHE A 224 -2.40 16.60 -2.34
C PHE A 224 -1.33 16.37 -1.27
N ARG A 225 -1.37 17.13 -0.17
CA ARG A 225 -0.34 17.10 0.88
C ARG A 225 -0.33 15.79 1.65
N GLU A 226 -1.49 15.21 1.96
CA GLU A 226 -1.56 13.93 2.67
C GLU A 226 -0.89 12.79 1.90
N GLU A 227 -1.20 12.66 0.60
CA GLU A 227 -0.58 11.66 -0.28
C GLU A 227 0.93 11.88 -0.39
N PHE A 228 1.36 13.13 -0.53
CA PHE A 228 2.78 13.48 -0.58
C PHE A 228 3.53 13.17 0.72
N GLU A 229 3.01 13.58 1.88
CA GLU A 229 3.64 13.31 3.18
C GLU A 229 3.68 11.81 3.50
N MET A 230 2.68 11.06 3.06
CA MET A 230 2.67 9.61 3.19
C MET A 230 3.79 8.97 2.36
N ILE A 231 3.95 9.34 1.08
CA ILE A 231 5.00 8.83 0.21
C ILE A 231 6.39 9.24 0.73
N LYS A 232 6.53 10.48 1.19
CA LYS A 232 7.76 10.99 1.80
C LYS A 232 8.20 10.10 2.96
N LYS A 233 7.32 9.80 3.93
CA LYS A 233 7.66 8.92 5.06
C LYS A 233 8.06 7.50 4.66
N LEU A 234 7.59 7.03 3.51
CA LEU A 234 7.77 5.66 3.05
C LEU A 234 9.01 5.47 2.18
N VAL A 235 9.46 6.51 1.47
CA VAL A 235 10.44 6.35 0.39
C VAL A 235 11.56 7.39 0.39
N LEU A 236 11.49 8.45 1.21
CA LEU A 236 12.48 9.55 1.30
C LEU A 236 12.97 9.77 2.74
#